data_AF-A0A7S3B179-F1
#
_entry.id   AF-A0A7S3B179-F1
#
_cell.length_a   1.000
_cell.length_b   1.000
_cell.length_c   1.000
_cell.angle_alpha   90.00
_cell.angle_beta   90.00
_cell.angle_gamma   90.00
#
_symmetry.space_group_name_H-M   'P 1'
#
loop_
_entity.id
_entity.type
_entity.pdbx_description
1 polymer ?
#
loop_
_entity_poly.entity_id
_entity_poly.type
_entity_poly.pdbx_seq_one_letter_code
_entity_poly.pdbx_strand_id
1 'polypeptide(L)'
;MLSMATFVNTFFLSQAYGFWLANKGNIRKVQGRLNDVGMLLATHAARSPDGPYRAEASEMLEDVARWVRLYHVLFWAWQVRPARGDEGASLSALRTERGMVCLLR
;
A
#
# COMPACT_ATOMS: atom_id res chain seq x y z
N MET A 1 32.33 15.19 25.43
CA MET A 1 31.98 14.09 24.50
C MET A 1 30.53 13.65 24.65
N LEU A 2 30.06 13.32 25.86
CA LEU A 2 28.66 12.91 26.10
C LEU A 2 27.63 13.99 25.68
N SER A 3 27.85 15.26 26.02
CA SER A 3 26.94 16.38 25.68
C SER A 3 26.73 16.56 24.18
N MET A 4 27.82 16.50 23.39
CA MET A 4 27.76 16.61 21.93
C MET A 4 27.02 15.43 21.31
N ALA A 5 27.29 14.20 21.77
CA ALA A 5 26.59 13.02 21.30
C ALA A 5 25.09 13.06 21.62
N THR A 6 24.71 13.50 22.82
CA THR A 6 23.30 13.68 23.21
C THR A 6 22.61 14.72 22.34
N PHE A 7 23.26 15.86 22.07
CA PHE A 7 22.72 16.90 21.19
C PHE A 7 22.45 16.37 19.78
N VAL A 8 23.46 15.74 19.17
CA VAL A 8 23.36 15.18 17.81
C VAL A 8 22.24 14.13 17.75
N ASN A 9 22.20 13.19 18.70
CA ASN A 9 21.15 12.17 18.74
C ASN A 9 19.75 12.78 18.91
N THR A 10 19.59 13.78 19.77
CA THR A 10 18.29 14.41 20.02
C THR A 10 17.80 15.16 18.78
N PHE A 11 18.70 15.87 18.09
CA PHE A 11 18.40 16.54 16.84
C PHE A 11 17.95 15.55 15.76
N PHE A 12 18.73 14.48 15.52
CA PHE A 12 18.38 13.46 14.53
C PHE A 12 17.07 12.75 14.88
N LEU A 13 16.86 12.40 16.15
CA LEU A 13 15.63 11.74 16.60
C LEU A 13 14.40 12.63 16.41
N SER A 14 14.53 13.93 16.69
CA SER A 14 13.44 14.90 16.48
C SER A 14 13.03 14.95 15.00
N GLN A 15 14.00 15.03 14.09
CA GLN A 15 13.76 15.02 12.64
C GLN A 15 13.15 13.70 12.16
N ALA A 16 13.73 12.57 12.59
CA ALA A 16 13.24 11.23 12.23
C ALA A 16 11.82 10.98 12.73
N TYR A 17 11.49 11.45 13.94
CA TYR A 17 10.15 11.36 14.51
C TYR A 17 9.12 12.18 13.72
N GLY A 18 9.47 13.42 13.36
CA GLY A 18 8.62 14.27 12.52
C GLY A 18 8.33 13.62 11.16
N PHE A 19 9.36 13.08 10.51
CA PHE A 19 9.21 12.32 9.27
C PHE A 19 8.32 11.09 9.45
N TRP A 20 8.54 10.29 10.50
CA TRP A 20 7.75 9.10 10.79
C TRP A 20 6.26 9.44 10.97
N LEU A 21 5.95 10.50 11.72
CA LEU A 21 4.57 10.91 11.96
C LEU A 21 3.85 11.32 10.67
N ALA A 22 4.52 12.08 9.81
CA ALA A 22 4.01 12.47 8.49
C ALA A 22 3.77 11.24 7.60
N ASN A 23 4.76 10.33 7.54
CA ASN A 23 4.66 9.11 6.75
C ASN A 23 3.54 8.17 7.26
N LYS A 24 3.41 8.00 8.57
CA LYS A 24 2.31 7.25 9.20
C LYS A 24 0.95 7.81 8.80
N GLY A 25 0.81 9.13 8.76
CA GLY A 25 -0.40 9.79 8.28
C GLY A 25 -0.72 9.44 6.82
N ASN A 26 0.29 9.47 5.94
CA ASN A 26 0.12 9.13 4.53
C ASN A 26 -0.23 7.64 4.32
N ILE A 27 0.41 6.72 5.05
CA ILE A 27 0.09 5.29 5.01
C ILE A 27 -1.40 5.06 5.30
N ARG A 28 -1.92 5.67 6.37
CA ARG A 28 -3.34 5.54 6.73
C ARG A 28 -4.27 6.14 5.69
N LYS A 29 -3.91 7.26 5.06
CA LYS A 29 -4.70 7.85 3.97
C LYS A 29 -4.82 6.89 2.80
N VAL A 30 -3.73 6.25 2.38
CA VAL A 30 -3.75 5.25 1.30
C VAL A 30 -4.67 4.10 1.66
N GLN A 31 -4.53 3.52 2.87
CA GLN A 31 -5.41 2.45 3.34
C GLN A 31 -6.89 2.87 3.35
N GLY A 32 -7.18 4.08 3.83
CA GLY A 32 -8.54 4.64 3.85
C GLY A 32 -9.13 4.77 2.45
N ARG A 33 -8.38 5.33 1.49
CA ARG A 33 -8.86 5.48 0.10
C ARG A 33 -9.13 4.15 -0.60
N LEU A 34 -8.30 3.13 -0.36
CA LEU A 34 -8.54 1.81 -0.91
C LEU A 34 -9.79 1.16 -0.30
N ASN A 35 -10.05 1.38 0.99
CA ASN A 35 -11.28 0.95 1.64
C ASN A 35 -12.52 1.69 1.10
N ASP A 36 -12.41 3.00 0.85
CA ASP A 36 -13.49 3.81 0.27
C ASP A 36 -13.95 3.25 -1.08
N VAL A 37 -13.02 2.80 -1.93
CA VAL A 37 -13.35 2.15 -3.21
C VAL A 37 -14.17 0.88 -2.99
N GLY A 38 -13.76 0.02 -2.06
CA GLY A 38 -14.49 -1.19 -1.73
C GLY A 38 -15.90 -0.89 -1.21
N MET A 39 -16.04 0.10 -0.33
CA MET A 39 -17.32 0.53 0.20
C MET A 39 -18.24 1.11 -0.88
N LEU A 40 -17.73 1.96 -1.76
CA LEU A 40 -18.50 2.54 -2.87
C LEU A 40 -19.04 1.46 -3.80
N LEU A 41 -18.24 0.46 -4.14
CA LEU A 41 -18.70 -0.64 -4.99
C LEU A 41 -19.71 -1.52 -4.26
N ALA A 42 -19.45 -1.84 -2.99
CA ALA A 42 -20.33 -2.68 -2.19
C ALA A 42 -21.72 -2.07 -1.96
N THR A 43 -21.84 -0.74 -1.91
CA THR A 43 -23.13 -0.04 -1.73
C THR A 43 -23.95 0.04 -3.01
N HIS A 44 -23.31 0.02 -4.19
CA HIS A 44 -23.98 0.09 -5.49
C HIS A 44 -24.15 -1.27 -6.17
N ALA A 45 -23.51 -2.31 -5.67
CA ALA A 45 -23.58 -3.66 -6.21
C ALA A 45 -25.02 -4.23 -6.16
N ALA A 46 -25.45 -4.83 -7.26
CA ALA A 46 -26.79 -5.37 -7.42
C ALA A 46 -27.05 -6.51 -6.41
N ARG A 47 -28.24 -6.46 -5.79
CA ARG A 47 -28.69 -7.46 -4.81
C ARG A 47 -29.91 -8.23 -5.33
N SER A 48 -30.06 -9.45 -4.84
CA SER A 48 -31.28 -10.23 -4.98
C SER A 48 -32.36 -9.64 -4.06
N PRO A 49 -33.66 -9.90 -4.33
CA PRO A 49 -34.76 -9.46 -3.47
C PRO A 49 -34.60 -9.89 -2.00
N ASP A 50 -33.94 -11.03 -1.76
CA ASP A 50 -33.70 -11.59 -0.43
C ASP A 50 -32.54 -10.91 0.33
N GLY A 51 -31.90 -9.90 -0.27
CA GLY A 51 -30.79 -9.15 0.32
C GLY A 51 -29.34 -9.51 -0.07
N PRO A 52 -28.97 -10.74 -0.47
CA PRO A 52 -27.57 -11.04 -0.83
C PRO A 52 -27.20 -10.39 -2.17
N TYR A 53 -25.90 -10.27 -2.45
CA TYR A 53 -25.44 -9.84 -3.78
C TYR A 53 -25.86 -10.85 -4.85
N ARG A 54 -26.19 -10.35 -6.05
CA ARG A 54 -26.32 -11.22 -7.22
C ARG A 54 -24.96 -11.84 -7.55
N ALA A 55 -24.96 -13.04 -8.15
CA ALA A 55 -23.74 -13.78 -8.46
C ALA A 55 -22.71 -12.93 -9.24
N GLU A 56 -23.15 -12.29 -10.33
CA GLU A 56 -22.32 -11.42 -11.17
C GLU A 56 -21.74 -10.22 -10.39
N ALA A 57 -22.52 -9.63 -9.48
CA ALA A 57 -22.06 -8.52 -8.66
C ALA A 57 -21.04 -8.97 -7.62
N SER A 58 -21.21 -10.17 -7.05
CA SER A 58 -20.25 -10.78 -6.12
C SER A 58 -18.92 -11.06 -6.82
N GLU A 59 -18.96 -11.65 -8.02
CA GLU A 59 -17.77 -11.95 -8.82
C GLU A 59 -16.99 -10.67 -9.16
N MET A 60 -17.70 -9.62 -9.60
CA MET A 60 -17.08 -8.31 -9.86
C MET A 60 -16.43 -7.71 -8.59
N LEU A 61 -17.09 -7.79 -7.44
CA LEU A 61 -16.55 -7.28 -6.18
C LEU A 61 -15.28 -8.05 -5.76
N GLU A 62 -15.24 -9.36 -5.99
CA GLU A 62 -14.07 -10.19 -5.73
C GLU A 62 -12.89 -9.83 -6.65
N ASP A 63 -13.16 -9.60 -7.94
CA ASP A 63 -12.16 -9.14 -8.91
C ASP A 63 -11.55 -7.82 -8.50
N VAL A 64 -12.39 -6.82 -8.20
CA VAL A 64 -11.88 -5.52 -7.78
C VAL A 64 -11.10 -5.62 -6.47
N ALA A 65 -11.56 -6.44 -5.53
CA ALA A 65 -10.83 -6.66 -4.28
C ALA A 65 -9.44 -7.29 -4.53
N ARG A 66 -9.31 -8.22 -5.51
CA ARG A 66 -8.02 -8.78 -5.92
C ARG A 66 -7.10 -7.68 -6.49
N TRP A 67 -7.60 -6.86 -7.41
CA TRP A 67 -6.83 -5.78 -8.02
C TRP A 67 -6.40 -4.69 -7.02
N VAL A 68 -7.28 -4.32 -6.09
CA VAL A 68 -6.97 -3.35 -5.02
C VAL A 68 -5.86 -3.88 -4.12
N ARG A 69 -5.89 -5.18 -3.76
CA ARG A 69 -4.81 -5.81 -2.98
C ARG A 69 -3.49 -5.83 -3.75
N LEU A 70 -3.52 -6.20 -5.03
CA LEU A 70 -2.32 -6.21 -5.87
C LEU A 70 -1.73 -4.80 -6.00
N TYR A 71 -2.56 -3.80 -6.29
CA TYR A 71 -2.15 -2.40 -6.33
C TYR A 71 -1.51 -1.97 -5.01
N HIS A 72 -2.09 -2.32 -3.86
CA HIS A 72 -1.56 -1.96 -2.55
C HIS A 72 -0.16 -2.55 -2.32
N VAL A 73 0.06 -3.82 -2.68
CA VAL A 73 1.38 -4.47 -2.58
C VAL A 73 2.40 -3.81 -3.50
N LEU A 74 2.04 -3.60 -4.77
CA LEU A 74 2.93 -2.98 -5.75
C LEU A 74 3.26 -1.52 -5.42
N PHE A 75 2.28 -0.78 -4.90
CA PHE A 75 2.45 0.60 -4.44
C PHE A 75 3.51 0.65 -3.33
N TRP A 76 3.40 -0.20 -2.30
CA TRP A 76 4.39 -0.20 -1.21
C TRP A 76 5.74 -0.71 -1.65
N ALA A 77 5.79 -1.72 -2.52
CA ALA A 77 7.03 -2.17 -3.15
C ALA A 77 7.74 -1.03 -3.91
N TRP A 78 6.98 -0.12 -4.51
CA TRP A 78 7.52 1.07 -5.19
C TRP A 78 8.01 2.17 -4.24
N GLN A 79 7.39 2.32 -3.07
CA GLN A 79 7.82 3.33 -2.08
C GLN A 79 9.14 2.97 -1.39
N VAL A 80 9.55 1.70 -1.42
CA VAL A 80 10.87 1.27 -0.93
C VAL A 80 11.92 1.65 -1.97
N ARG A 81 12.63 2.77 -1.74
CA ARG A 81 13.86 3.06 -2.50
C ARG A 81 14.96 2.07 -2.09
N PRO A 82 15.71 1.48 -3.03
CA PRO A 82 16.94 0.78 -2.68
C PRO A 82 17.86 1.74 -1.90
N ALA A 83 18.34 1.31 -0.75
CA ALA A 83 19.20 2.13 0.11
C ALA A 83 20.57 2.46 -0.53
N ARG A 84 20.89 1.82 -1.67
CA ARG A 84 22.10 2.03 -2.46
C ARG A 84 21.72 1.96 -3.94
N GLY A 85 22.27 2.88 -4.74
CA GLY A 85 22.07 2.94 -6.19
C GLY A 85 22.62 1.71 -6.94
N ASP A 86 23.35 0.83 -6.27
CA ASP A 86 24.02 -0.32 -6.87
C ASP A 86 23.67 -1.62 -6.11
N GLU A 87 23.34 -2.65 -6.88
CA GLU A 87 23.39 -4.10 -6.57
C GLU A 87 22.26 -4.79 -5.77
N GLY A 88 21.25 -4.09 -5.26
CA GLY A 88 20.06 -4.78 -4.72
C GLY A 88 19.00 -4.95 -5.80
N ALA A 89 18.52 -6.18 -6.07
CA ALA A 89 17.37 -6.41 -6.94
C ALA A 89 16.21 -5.51 -6.50
N SER A 90 16.04 -4.38 -7.18
CA SER A 90 15.03 -3.41 -6.85
C SER A 90 13.67 -4.06 -7.05
N LEU A 91 12.77 -3.91 -6.09
CA LEU A 91 11.37 -4.33 -6.25
C LEU A 91 10.69 -3.58 -7.41
N SER A 92 11.35 -2.59 -8.02
CA SER A 92 11.03 -2.11 -9.36
C SER A 92 11.02 -3.21 -10.43
N ALA A 93 11.64 -4.36 -10.22
CA ALA A 93 11.53 -5.53 -11.09
C ALA A 93 10.10 -6.09 -11.14
N LEU A 94 9.28 -5.85 -10.10
CA LEU A 94 7.83 -6.10 -10.14
C LEU A 94 7.09 -5.20 -11.14
N ARG A 95 7.75 -4.17 -11.71
CA ARG A 95 7.25 -3.37 -12.84
C ARG A 95 7.42 -4.07 -14.19
N THR A 96 8.22 -5.13 -14.27
CA THR A 96 8.43 -5.86 -15.52
C THR A 96 7.42 -7.00 -15.64
N GLU A 97 7.06 -7.34 -16.87
CA GLU A 97 6.13 -8.44 -17.20
C GLU A 97 6.49 -9.74 -16.44
N ARG A 98 7.79 -10.05 -16.29
CA ARG A 98 8.28 -11.19 -15.50
C ARG A 98 7.90 -11.14 -14.01
N GLY A 99 7.93 -9.97 -13.38
CA GLY A 99 7.55 -9.80 -11.99
C GLY A 99 6.04 -9.95 -11.77
N MET A 100 5.23 -9.53 -12.74
CA MET A 100 3.78 -9.72 -12.73
C MET A 100 3.38 -11.19 -12.92
N VAL A 101 4.09 -11.94 -13.77
CA VAL A 101 3.84 -13.38 -13.99
C VAL A 101 4.09 -14.21 -12.72
N CYS A 102 5.06 -13.83 -11.87
CA CYS A 102 5.30 -14.49 -10.57
C CYS A 102 4.22 -14.20 -9.51
N LEU A 103 3.47 -13.10 -9.63
CA LEU A 103 2.43 -12.71 -8.67
C LEU A 103 1.05 -13.32 -9.01
N LEU A 104 0.86 -13.79 -10.23
CA LEU A 104 -0.42 -14.28 -10.77
C LEU A 104 -0.47 -15.81 -10.92
N ARG A 105 0.54 -16.53 -10.45
CA ARG A 105 0.55 -18.00 -10.27
C ARG A 105 0.43 -18.34 -8.79
#